data_AF-A0A537NH30-F1
#
_entry.id   AF-A0A537NH30-F1
#
_cell.length_a   1.000
_cell.length_b   1.000
_cell.length_c   1.000
_cell.angle_alpha   90.00
_cell.angle_beta   90.00
_cell.angle_gamma   90.00
#
_symmetry.space_group_name_H-M   'P 1'
#
loop_
_entity.id
_entity.type
_entity.pdbx_description
1 polymer ?
#
loop_
_entity_poly.entity_id
_entity_poly.type
_entity_poly.pdbx_seq_one_letter_code
_entity_poly.pdbx_strand_id
1 'polypeptide(L)'
;MALASAAADRPARAADLNDYPTSARADYVFACMKANGETHQVLEQCSCSIDIIASILPYERYVSAETVLSLSQVPGRFGAMFRSPEEAKAAVTELRRAQAEAEVRCF
;
A
#
# COMPACT_ATOMS: atom_id res chain seq x y z
N MET A 1 10.89 45.66 13.31
CA MET A 1 10.71 44.44 14.12
C MET A 1 10.54 43.28 13.16
N ALA A 2 11.58 42.48 12.96
CA ALA A 2 11.53 41.29 12.10
C ALA A 2 11.16 40.07 12.96
N LEU A 3 10.06 39.41 12.63
CA LEU A 3 9.67 38.13 13.21
C LEU A 3 10.25 37.03 12.33
N ALA A 4 11.29 36.34 12.81
CA ALA A 4 11.80 35.13 12.20
C ALA A 4 10.89 33.96 12.62
N SER A 5 10.16 33.37 11.67
CA SER A 5 9.48 32.09 11.88
C SER A 5 10.53 30.97 11.86
N ALA A 6 10.77 30.36 13.01
CA ALA A 6 11.48 29.09 13.08
C ALA A 6 10.55 28.00 12.53
N ALA A 7 10.87 27.45 11.36
CA ALA A 7 10.32 26.18 10.93
C ALA A 7 10.83 25.11 11.89
N ALA A 8 9.95 24.60 12.75
CA ALA A 8 10.26 23.47 13.61
C ALA A 8 10.36 22.23 12.73
N ASP A 9 11.59 21.83 12.41
CA ASP A 9 11.89 20.54 11.81
C ASP A 9 11.58 19.48 12.87
N ARG A 10 10.40 18.86 12.76
CA ARG A 10 9.92 17.86 13.72
C ARG A 10 10.54 16.52 13.30
N PRO A 11 11.28 15.82 14.17
CA PRO A 11 11.83 14.52 13.81
C PRO A 11 10.67 13.56 13.53
N ALA A 12 10.67 12.95 12.34
CA ALA A 12 9.69 11.94 11.98
C ALA A 12 9.69 10.83 13.04
N ARG A 13 8.53 10.55 13.61
CA ARG A 13 8.41 9.48 14.62
C ARG A 13 8.45 8.15 13.88
N ALA A 14 8.96 7.07 14.50
CA ALA A 14 8.95 5.74 13.89
C ALA A 14 7.54 5.26 13.47
N ALA A 15 6.49 5.85 14.04
CA ALA A 15 5.10 5.70 13.62
C ALA A 15 4.83 6.33 12.24
N ASP A 16 5.38 7.52 11.95
CA ASP A 16 5.30 8.18 10.63
C ASP A 16 6.07 7.41 9.53
N LEU A 17 6.94 6.47 9.92
CA LEU A 17 7.66 5.56 9.01
C LEU A 17 6.99 4.17 8.94
N ASN A 18 6.03 3.89 9.82
CA ASN A 18 5.34 2.61 9.95
C ASN A 18 3.83 2.79 10.07
N ASP A 19 3.24 3.49 9.11
CA ASP A 19 1.80 3.76 9.09
C ASP A 19 0.96 2.47 8.95
N TYR A 20 1.57 1.37 8.50
CA TYR A 20 0.90 0.09 8.31
C TYR A 20 0.95 -0.75 9.58
N PRO A 21 -0.20 -1.21 10.12
CA PRO A 21 -0.24 -2.18 11.19
C PRO A 21 0.56 -3.44 10.84
N THR A 22 1.24 -4.03 11.83
CA THR A 22 2.02 -5.26 11.63
C THR A 22 1.19 -6.39 11.03
N SER A 23 -0.08 -6.50 11.42
CA SER A 23 -1.00 -7.48 10.85
C SER A 23 -1.21 -7.29 9.35
N ALA A 24 -1.41 -6.05 8.90
CA ALA A 24 -1.58 -5.74 7.47
C ALA A 24 -0.32 -6.09 6.66
N ARG A 25 0.85 -5.79 7.21
CA ARG A 25 2.14 -6.18 6.60
C ARG A 25 2.29 -7.69 6.50
N ALA A 26 1.98 -8.40 7.59
CA ALA A 26 2.05 -9.85 7.63
C ALA A 26 1.07 -10.50 6.64
N ASP A 27 -0.17 -10.03 6.58
CA ASP A 27 -1.20 -10.51 5.66
C ASP A 27 -0.77 -10.33 4.20
N TYR A 28 -0.21 -9.15 3.85
CA TYR A 28 0.35 -8.91 2.53
C TYR A 28 1.48 -9.89 2.21
N VAL A 29 2.44 -10.06 3.12
CA VAL A 29 3.59 -10.95 2.92
C VAL A 29 3.12 -12.40 2.72
N PHE A 30 2.16 -12.87 3.52
CA PHE A 30 1.57 -14.20 3.34
C PHE A 30 0.93 -14.35 1.96
N ALA A 31 0.10 -13.39 1.54
CA ALA A 31 -0.54 -13.43 0.23
C ALA A 31 0.48 -13.40 -0.92
N CYS A 32 1.51 -12.56 -0.81
CA CYS A 32 2.59 -12.44 -1.78
C CYS A 32 3.39 -13.75 -1.93
N MET A 33 3.73 -14.42 -0.82
CA MET A 33 4.38 -15.72 -0.84
C MET A 33 3.51 -16.80 -1.47
N LYS A 34 2.19 -16.79 -1.23
CA LYS A 34 1.27 -17.73 -1.90
C LYS A 34 1.26 -17.56 -3.42
N ALA A 35 1.51 -16.35 -3.93
CA ALA A 35 1.52 -16.05 -5.36
C ALA A 35 2.88 -16.34 -6.03
N ASN A 36 4.00 -16.13 -5.31
CA ASN A 36 5.35 -16.13 -5.91
C ASN A 36 6.25 -17.30 -5.44
N GLY A 37 5.86 -18.01 -4.39
CA GLY A 37 6.61 -19.13 -3.81
C GLY A 37 6.83 -18.99 -2.31
N GLU A 38 6.89 -20.11 -1.60
CA GLU A 38 6.97 -20.14 -0.13
C GLU A 38 8.39 -20.43 0.36
N THR A 39 9.38 -19.71 -0.19
CA THR A 39 10.80 -19.81 0.22
C THR A 39 11.22 -18.62 1.06
N HIS A 40 12.33 -18.75 1.79
CA HIS A 40 12.90 -17.64 2.56
C HIS A 40 13.32 -16.45 1.68
N GLN A 41 13.80 -16.72 0.46
CA GLN A 41 14.13 -15.66 -0.50
C GLN A 41 12.87 -14.87 -0.89
N VAL A 42 11.76 -15.55 -1.19
CA VAL A 42 10.51 -14.87 -1.52
C VAL A 42 9.94 -14.12 -0.31
N LEU A 43 10.13 -14.63 0.91
CA LEU A 43 9.79 -13.89 2.13
C LEU A 43 10.52 -12.54 2.18
N GLU A 44 11.82 -12.50 1.89
CA GLU A 44 12.61 -11.26 1.85
C GLU A 44 12.11 -10.30 0.75
N GLN A 45 11.83 -10.81 -0.45
CA GLN A 45 11.29 -10.02 -1.57
C GLN A 45 9.90 -9.45 -1.27
N CYS A 46 9.00 -10.27 -0.74
CA CYS A 46 7.66 -9.85 -0.33
C CYS A 46 7.68 -8.85 0.83
N SER A 47 8.61 -9.00 1.77
CA SER A 47 8.81 -8.05 2.86
C SER A 47 9.34 -6.70 2.33
N CYS A 48 10.33 -6.74 1.43
CA CYS A 48 10.81 -5.54 0.74
C CYS A 48 9.67 -4.84 -0.01
N SER A 49 8.83 -5.60 -0.72
CA SER A 49 7.73 -5.05 -1.51
C SER A 49 6.74 -4.25 -0.68
N ILE A 50 6.30 -4.77 0.47
CA ILE A 50 5.37 -4.03 1.34
C ILE A 50 6.01 -2.79 1.97
N ASP A 51 7.31 -2.80 2.22
CA ASP A 51 8.04 -1.63 2.70
C ASP A 51 8.11 -0.52 1.63
N ILE A 52 8.34 -0.89 0.37
CA ILE A 52 8.29 0.08 -0.74
C ILE A 52 6.87 0.63 -0.92
N ILE A 53 5.85 -0.23 -0.87
CA ILE A 53 4.45 0.21 -0.97
C ILE A 53 4.12 1.19 0.15
N ALA A 54 4.46 0.87 1.41
CA ALA A 54 4.19 1.71 2.56
C ALA A 54 4.96 3.05 2.51
N SER A 55 6.11 3.11 1.83
CA SER A 55 6.86 4.36 1.62
C SER A 55 6.22 5.33 0.61
N ILE A 56 5.30 4.83 -0.23
CA ILE A 56 4.68 5.59 -1.34
C ILE A 56 3.19 5.86 -1.07
N LEU A 57 2.51 4.89 -0.46
CA LEU A 57 1.07 4.88 -0.31
C LEU A 57 0.69 4.92 1.19
N PRO A 58 -0.08 5.92 1.64
CA PRO A 58 -0.62 5.94 3.00
C PRO A 58 -1.57 4.76 3.25
N TYR A 59 -1.62 4.28 4.49
CA TYR A 59 -2.38 3.08 4.86
C TYR A 59 -3.88 3.19 4.53
N GLU A 60 -4.48 4.37 4.69
CA GLU A 60 -5.90 4.59 4.38
C GLU A 60 -6.18 4.42 2.88
N ARG A 61 -5.25 4.84 2.02
CA ARG A 61 -5.37 4.68 0.56
C ARG A 61 -5.18 3.23 0.16
N TYR A 62 -4.29 2.51 0.85
CA TYR A 62 -4.11 1.06 0.68
C TYR A 62 -5.37 0.27 1.00
N VAL A 63 -5.96 0.48 2.19
CA VAL A 63 -7.20 -0.19 2.60
C VAL A 63 -8.34 0.16 1.65
N SER A 64 -8.42 1.41 1.20
CA SER A 64 -9.42 1.84 0.21
C SER A 64 -9.26 1.08 -1.11
N ALA A 65 -8.03 0.96 -1.62
CA ALA A 65 -7.73 0.24 -2.85
C ALA A 65 -8.03 -1.26 -2.73
N GLU A 66 -7.63 -1.91 -1.64
CA GLU A 66 -7.95 -3.32 -1.37
C GLU A 66 -9.46 -3.56 -1.30
N THR A 67 -10.19 -2.67 -0.63
CA THR A 67 -11.65 -2.74 -0.52
C THR A 67 -12.30 -2.65 -1.89
N VAL A 68 -11.87 -1.70 -2.73
CA VAL A 68 -12.36 -1.57 -4.11
C VAL A 68 -12.06 -2.83 -4.92
N LEU A 69 -10.85 -3.37 -4.83
CA LEU A 69 -10.45 -4.58 -5.55
C LEU A 69 -11.24 -5.81 -5.11
N SER A 70 -11.48 -5.96 -3.81
CA SER A 70 -12.27 -7.06 -3.25
C SER A 70 -13.74 -6.98 -3.70
N LEU A 71 -14.37 -5.81 -3.54
CA LEU A 71 -15.76 -5.61 -3.93
C LEU A 71 -15.98 -5.67 -5.46
N SER A 72 -14.99 -5.25 -6.24
CA SER A 72 -15.05 -5.32 -7.72
C SER A 72 -15.04 -6.75 -8.27
N GLN A 73 -14.53 -7.72 -7.49
CA GLN A 73 -14.53 -9.14 -7.83
C GLN A 73 -15.88 -9.82 -7.57
N VAL A 74 -16.79 -9.18 -6.82
CA VAL A 74 -18.13 -9.72 -6.56
C VAL A 74 -18.91 -9.83 -7.87
N PRO A 75 -19.45 -11.02 -8.22
CA PRO A 75 -20.23 -11.20 -9.45
C PRO A 75 -21.51 -10.35 -9.46
N GLY A 76 -21.93 -9.95 -10.67
CA GLY A 76 -23.20 -9.25 -10.89
C GLY A 76 -23.16 -7.73 -10.73
N ARG A 77 -24.34 -7.13 -10.55
CA ARG A 77 -24.52 -5.66 -10.55
C ARG A 77 -23.77 -4.95 -9.43
N PHE A 78 -23.61 -5.60 -8.27
CA PHE A 78 -22.92 -5.02 -7.12
C PHE A 78 -21.43 -4.79 -7.40
N GLY A 79 -20.69 -5.78 -7.91
CA GLY A 79 -19.27 -5.56 -8.23
C GLY A 79 -19.07 -4.59 -9.39
N ALA A 80 -20.02 -4.50 -10.32
CA ALA A 80 -19.97 -3.50 -11.40
C ALA A 80 -20.00 -2.05 -10.86
N MET A 81 -20.69 -1.79 -9.75
CA MET A 81 -20.75 -0.45 -9.13
C MET A 81 -19.40 0.02 -8.57
N PHE A 82 -18.50 -0.89 -8.18
CA PHE A 82 -17.19 -0.54 -7.62
C PHE A 82 -16.09 -0.35 -8.67
N ARG A 83 -16.34 -0.75 -9.93
CA ARG A 83 -15.38 -0.55 -11.04
C ARG A 83 -15.44 0.85 -11.67
N SER A 84 -16.54 1.57 -11.44
CA SER A 84 -16.89 2.81 -12.14
C SER A 84 -16.51 4.14 -11.46
N PRO A 85 -16.50 4.28 -10.12
CA PRO A 85 -16.27 5.57 -9.47
C PRO A 85 -14.84 6.06 -9.70
N GLU A 86 -14.68 7.34 -10.06
CA GLU A 86 -13.36 7.96 -10.30
C GLU A 86 -12.45 7.90 -9.08
N GLU A 87 -13.00 8.08 -7.88
CA GLU A 87 -12.25 7.98 -6.62
C GLU A 87 -11.79 6.54 -6.31
N ALA A 88 -12.62 5.54 -6.65
CA ALA A 88 -12.27 4.13 -6.50
C ALA A 88 -11.13 3.74 -7.46
N LYS A 89 -11.15 4.26 -8.69
CA LYS A 89 -10.06 4.07 -9.64
C LYS A 89 -8.77 4.74 -9.19
N ALA A 90 -8.84 5.96 -8.64
CA ALA A 90 -7.66 6.70 -8.20
C ALA A 90 -6.86 5.92 -7.13
N ALA A 91 -7.53 5.40 -6.10
CA ALA A 91 -6.88 4.60 -5.06
C ALA A 91 -6.23 3.32 -5.63
N VAL A 92 -6.92 2.64 -6.55
CA VAL A 92 -6.37 1.44 -7.22
C VAL A 92 -5.18 1.80 -8.11
N THR A 93 -5.23 2.90 -8.85
CA THR A 93 -4.14 3.36 -9.70
C THR A 93 -2.88 3.71 -8.89
N GLU A 94 -3.05 4.41 -7.76
CA GLU A 94 -1.96 4.72 -6.83
C GLU A 94 -1.32 3.43 -6.28
N LEU A 95 -2.14 2.46 -5.85
CA LEU A 95 -1.66 1.15 -5.41
C LEU A 95 -0.91 0.41 -6.53
N ARG A 96 -1.44 0.38 -7.75
CA ARG A 96 -0.78 -0.27 -8.89
C ARG A 96 0.57 0.36 -9.22
N ARG A 97 0.66 1.68 -9.13
CA ARG A 97 1.94 2.39 -9.28
C ARG A 97 2.94 1.99 -8.19
N ALA A 98 2.52 1.96 -6.93
CA ALA A 98 3.39 1.55 -5.82
C ALA A 98 3.84 0.09 -5.96
N GLN A 99 2.95 -0.80 -6.40
CA GLN A 99 3.28 -2.20 -6.71
C GLN A 99 4.29 -2.34 -7.84
N ALA A 100 4.17 -1.54 -8.90
CA ALA A 100 5.13 -1.57 -10.01
C ALA A 100 6.54 -1.12 -9.58
N GLU A 101 6.62 -0.09 -8.74
CA GLU A 101 7.90 0.35 -8.15
C GLU A 101 8.51 -0.73 -7.24
N ALA A 102 7.67 -1.38 -6.43
CA ALA A 102 8.08 -2.49 -5.57
C ALA A 102 8.60 -3.69 -6.38
N GLU A 103 7.93 -4.04 -7.48
CA GLU A 103 8.37 -5.10 -8.40
C GLU A 103 9.79 -4.83 -8.90
N VAL A 104 10.04 -3.64 -9.46
CA VAL A 104 11.36 -3.27 -10.04
C VAL A 104 12.48 -3.27 -8.99
N ARG A 105 12.15 -2.98 -7.72
CA ARG A 105 13.16 -2.78 -6.67
C ARG A 105 13.43 -4.04 -5.84
N CYS A 106 12.46 -4.93 -5.73
CA CYS A 106 12.49 -6.04 -4.78
C CYS A 106 12.46 -7.42 -5.44
N PHE A 107 11.98 -7.54 -6.69
CA PHE A 107 11.88 -8.79 -7.44
C PHE A 107 12.84 -8.82 -8.62
#